data_AF-A0A0H4XCI8-F1
#
_entry.id   AF-A0A0H4XCI8-F1
#
_cell.length_a   1.000
_cell.length_b   1.000
_cell.length_c   1.000
_cell.angle_alpha   90.00
_cell.angle_beta   90.00
_cell.angle_gamma   90.00
#
_symmetry.space_group_name_H-M   'P 1'
#
loop_
_entity.id
_entity.type
_entity.pdbx_description
1 polymer ?
#
loop_
_entity_poly.entity_id
_entity_poly.type
_entity_poly.pdbx_seq_one_letter_code
_entity_poly.pdbx_strand_id
1 'polypeptide(L)'
;MGATMTEAPDAFLLSIFQKSGISLGSVAEAWERSEHLYPLLGWLTASFPAPSAFDICAEWLRRCAERIDGGAPVAALFARARDEGPRQAHVVAGALGDVRNQSILDGKPAVAAFADGASDLCEVWAAVTTNEADAETEAWARAKSASAAMVTALLAQRGQDAQAKAAARVELTGLLRLARATVASR
;
A
#
# COMPACT_ATOMS: atom_id res chain seq x y z
N MET A 1 32.49 -5.72 0.37
CA MET A 1 32.00 -5.67 1.76
C MET A 1 31.02 -4.50 1.86
N GLY A 2 29.73 -4.75 1.67
CA GLY A 2 28.67 -3.75 1.84
C GLY A 2 27.69 -4.30 2.85
N ALA A 3 27.85 -3.92 4.11
CA ALA A 3 26.83 -4.18 5.11
C ALA A 3 25.61 -3.33 4.73
N THR A 4 24.58 -3.95 4.17
CA THR A 4 23.23 -3.39 4.17
C THR A 4 22.79 -3.35 5.63
N MET A 5 23.17 -2.28 6.35
CA MET A 5 22.42 -1.86 7.52
C MET A 5 21.03 -1.52 7.01
N THR A 6 20.12 -2.48 7.06
CA THR A 6 18.68 -2.22 6.96
C THR A 6 18.36 -1.30 8.13
N GLU A 7 18.34 0.00 7.86
CA GLU A 7 17.85 0.99 8.80
C GLU A 7 16.46 0.54 9.24
N ALA A 8 16.22 0.47 10.56
CA ALA A 8 14.93 0.05 11.08
C ALA A 8 13.83 0.94 10.44
N PRO A 9 12.67 0.39 10.05
CA PRO A 9 11.62 1.14 9.36
C PRO A 9 11.31 2.50 10.01
N ASP A 10 11.32 2.54 11.35
CA ASP A 10 11.15 3.74 12.17
C ASP A 10 12.16 4.84 11.85
N ALA A 11 13.46 4.51 11.82
CA ALA A 11 14.52 5.47 11.57
C ALA A 11 14.46 5.98 10.12
N PHE A 12 14.20 5.09 9.16
CA PHE A 12 14.06 5.49 7.76
C PHE A 12 12.85 6.41 7.55
N LEU A 13 11.71 6.11 8.18
CA LEU A 13 10.51 6.95 8.15
C LEU A 13 10.81 8.37 8.65
N LEU A 14 11.42 8.48 9.83
CA LEU A 14 11.76 9.77 10.42
C LEU A 14 12.78 10.52 9.56
N SER A 15 13.74 9.83 8.95
CA SER A 15 14.71 10.44 8.05
C SER A 15 14.06 10.99 6.77
N ILE A 16 13.02 10.34 6.22
CA ILE A 16 12.27 10.85 5.06
C ILE A 16 11.61 12.19 5.40
N PHE A 17 10.94 12.28 6.55
CA PHE A 17 10.29 13.52 6.96
C PHE A 17 11.31 14.62 7.25
N GLN A 18 12.40 14.30 7.94
CA GLN A 18 13.48 15.24 8.21
C GLN A 18 14.09 15.80 6.92
N LYS A 19 14.38 14.94 5.93
CA LYS A 19 14.87 15.35 4.59
C LYS A 19 13.87 16.24 3.84
N SER A 20 12.59 16.14 4.17
CA SER A 20 11.52 16.95 3.59
C SER A 20 11.27 18.25 4.39
N GLY A 21 12.10 18.56 5.38
CA GLY A 21 11.96 19.75 6.23
C GLY A 21 10.88 19.62 7.32
N ILE A 22 10.36 18.42 7.55
CA ILE A 22 9.33 18.15 8.56
C ILE A 22 10.00 17.47 9.75
N SER A 23 10.03 18.15 10.90
CA SER A 23 10.55 17.57 12.14
C SER A 23 9.44 16.84 12.89
N LEU A 24 9.61 15.52 13.07
CA LEU A 24 8.73 14.66 13.86
C LEU A 24 9.60 13.93 14.88
N GLY A 25 9.20 13.94 16.15
CA GLY A 25 9.92 13.34 17.25
C GLY A 25 9.69 11.84 17.41
N SER A 26 8.69 11.25 16.74
CA SER A 26 8.40 9.82 16.81
C SER A 26 7.57 9.30 15.63
N VAL A 27 7.57 7.98 15.44
CA VAL A 27 6.67 7.30 14.48
C VAL A 27 5.20 7.51 14.85
N ALA A 28 4.87 7.53 16.14
CA ALA A 28 3.52 7.83 16.60
C ALA A 28 3.05 9.22 16.14
N GLU A 29 3.91 10.23 16.28
CA GLU A 29 3.64 11.59 15.82
C GLU A 29 3.52 11.64 14.28
N ALA A 30 4.36 10.90 13.55
CA ALA A 30 4.27 10.80 12.09
C ALA A 30 2.90 10.28 11.64
N TRP A 31 2.39 9.25 12.31
CA TRP A 31 1.07 8.69 12.04
C TRP A 31 -0.08 9.63 12.37
N GLU A 32 0.06 10.46 13.40
CA GLU A 32 -0.97 11.42 13.80
C GLU A 32 -1.05 12.62 12.84
N ARG A 33 0.11 13.18 12.48
CA ARG A 33 0.22 14.50 11.84
C ARG A 33 0.48 14.46 10.34
N SER A 34 1.03 13.38 9.79
CA SER A 34 1.42 13.36 8.38
C SER A 34 0.22 13.25 7.44
N GLU A 35 0.27 14.04 6.36
CA GLU A 35 -0.63 13.94 5.22
C GLU A 35 -0.01 13.14 4.05
N HIS A 36 1.24 12.70 4.19
CA HIS A 36 1.97 11.99 3.16
C HIS A 36 1.68 10.49 3.23
N LEU A 37 0.97 9.98 2.22
CA LEU A 37 0.61 8.57 2.10
C LEU A 37 1.84 7.67 1.98
N TYR A 38 2.74 7.99 1.04
CA TYR A 38 3.89 7.15 0.70
C TYR A 38 4.77 6.80 1.90
N PRO A 39 5.24 7.75 2.73
CA PRO A 39 6.09 7.41 3.87
C PRO A 39 5.40 6.47 4.86
N LEU A 40 4.11 6.69 5.16
CA LEU A 40 3.36 5.84 6.10
C LEU A 40 3.10 4.44 5.53
N LEU A 41 2.76 4.36 4.24
CA LEU A 41 2.59 3.07 3.55
C LEU A 41 3.93 2.33 3.44
N GLY A 42 5.02 3.04 3.14
CA GLY A 42 6.37 2.47 3.08
C GLY A 42 6.81 1.88 4.41
N TRP A 43 6.50 2.55 5.52
CA TRP A 43 6.76 2.02 6.85
C TRP A 43 5.99 0.72 7.12
N LEU A 44 4.71 0.63 6.72
CA LEU A 44 3.93 -0.61 6.86
C LEU A 44 4.51 -1.74 6.00
N THR A 45 4.78 -1.46 4.72
CA THR A 45 5.30 -2.45 3.78
C THR A 45 6.69 -2.94 4.21
N ALA A 46 7.53 -2.06 4.73
CA ALA A 46 8.85 -2.42 5.28
C ALA A 46 8.75 -3.18 6.62
N SER A 47 7.58 -3.18 7.26
CA SER A 47 7.32 -3.96 8.48
C SER A 47 6.79 -5.37 8.18
N PHE A 48 6.61 -5.74 6.91
CA PHE A 48 6.30 -7.13 6.55
C PHE A 48 7.44 -8.07 7.00
N PRO A 49 7.14 -9.29 7.49
CA PRO A 49 5.83 -9.95 7.45
C PRO A 49 5.02 -9.80 8.75
N ALA A 50 5.13 -8.69 9.49
CA ALA A 50 4.34 -8.48 10.69
C ALA A 50 2.83 -8.59 10.40
N PRO A 51 2.07 -9.47 11.09
CA PRO A 51 0.64 -9.67 10.81
C PRO A 51 -0.18 -8.39 10.91
N SER A 52 0.12 -7.54 11.89
CA SER A 52 -0.54 -6.25 12.08
C SER A 52 -0.31 -5.30 10.90
N ALA A 53 0.88 -5.28 10.31
CA ALA A 53 1.15 -4.44 9.14
C ALA A 53 0.31 -4.91 7.93
N PHE A 54 0.22 -6.22 7.71
CA PHE A 54 -0.63 -6.79 6.66
C PHE A 54 -2.11 -6.48 6.90
N ASP A 55 -2.61 -6.68 8.13
CA ASP A 55 -4.01 -6.43 8.49
C ASP A 55 -4.39 -4.96 8.29
N ILE A 56 -3.47 -4.03 8.56
CA ILE A 56 -3.66 -2.60 8.30
C ILE A 56 -3.76 -2.34 6.79
N CYS A 57 -2.88 -2.91 5.98
CA CYS A 57 -2.94 -2.78 4.52
C CYS A 57 -4.24 -3.38 3.95
N ALA A 58 -4.66 -4.56 4.43
CA ALA A 58 -5.89 -5.21 4.00
C ALA A 58 -7.14 -4.37 4.37
N GLU A 59 -7.21 -3.86 5.61
CA GLU A 59 -8.29 -2.98 6.04
C GLU A 59 -8.29 -1.65 5.29
N TRP A 60 -7.11 -1.10 4.98
CA TRP A 60 -6.97 0.11 4.18
C TRP A 60 -7.48 -0.09 2.76
N LEU A 61 -7.08 -1.18 2.09
CA LEU A 61 -7.57 -1.53 0.76
C LEU A 61 -9.08 -1.76 0.77
N ARG A 62 -9.62 -2.43 1.80
CA ARG A 62 -11.08 -2.60 1.98
C ARG A 62 -11.81 -1.25 2.03
N ARG A 63 -11.27 -0.28 2.78
CA ARG A 63 -11.84 1.08 2.88
C ARG A 63 -11.69 1.87 1.58
N CYS A 64 -10.57 1.73 0.88
CA CYS A 64 -10.39 2.33 -0.44
C CYS A 64 -11.35 1.76 -1.48
N ALA A 65 -11.64 0.46 -1.41
CA ALA A 65 -12.59 -0.20 -2.30
C ALA A 65 -14.03 0.34 -2.16
N GLU A 66 -14.42 0.86 -1.00
CA GLU A 66 -15.70 1.57 -0.82
C GLU A 66 -15.78 2.88 -1.64
N ARG A 67 -14.64 3.38 -2.11
CA ARG A 67 -14.54 4.60 -2.91
C ARG A 67 -14.37 4.34 -4.40
N ILE A 68 -14.26 3.08 -4.83
CA ILE A 68 -13.94 2.69 -6.20
C ILE A 68 -14.98 1.67 -6.66
N ASP A 69 -15.77 2.02 -7.67
CA ASP A 69 -16.79 1.13 -8.19
C ASP A 69 -16.14 -0.11 -8.80
N GLY A 70 -16.50 -1.29 -8.28
CA GLY A 70 -15.85 -2.55 -8.65
C GLY A 70 -14.52 -2.83 -7.94
N GLY A 71 -14.15 -2.03 -6.92
CA GLY A 71 -12.94 -2.27 -6.11
C GLY A 71 -13.06 -3.43 -5.12
N ALA A 72 -14.26 -3.79 -4.67
CA ALA A 72 -14.44 -4.80 -3.62
C ALA A 72 -13.76 -6.15 -3.90
N PRO A 73 -13.82 -6.72 -5.13
CA PRO A 73 -13.11 -7.96 -5.46
C PRO A 73 -11.58 -7.86 -5.33
N VAL A 74 -10.98 -6.71 -5.64
CA VAL A 74 -9.53 -6.48 -5.52
C VAL A 74 -9.10 -6.52 -4.05
N ALA A 75 -9.83 -5.80 -3.18
CA ALA A 75 -9.53 -5.80 -1.74
C ALA A 75 -9.74 -7.18 -1.10
N ALA A 76 -10.82 -7.88 -1.49
CA ALA A 76 -11.08 -9.24 -1.03
C ALA A 76 -9.99 -10.21 -1.49
N LEU A 77 -9.50 -10.07 -2.73
CA LEU A 77 -8.42 -10.89 -3.26
C LEU A 77 -7.11 -10.66 -2.49
N PHE A 78 -6.72 -9.40 -2.23
CA PHE A 78 -5.54 -9.08 -1.44
C PHE A 78 -5.59 -9.72 -0.04
N ALA A 79 -6.73 -9.65 0.65
CA ALA A 79 -6.88 -10.21 2.00
C ALA A 79 -6.57 -11.72 2.06
N ARG A 80 -6.78 -12.44 0.95
CA ARG A 80 -6.50 -13.87 0.81
C ARG A 80 -5.02 -14.21 0.64
N ALA A 81 -4.12 -13.21 0.54
CA ALA A 81 -2.68 -13.46 0.40
C ALA A 81 -2.07 -14.12 1.64
N ARG A 82 -2.75 -14.05 2.79
CA ARG A 82 -2.37 -14.72 4.04
C ARG A 82 -3.14 -16.03 4.29
N ASP A 83 -4.00 -16.46 3.35
CA ASP A 83 -4.69 -17.75 3.48
C ASP A 83 -3.67 -18.90 3.48
N GLU A 84 -4.09 -20.04 4.02
CA GLU A 84 -3.26 -21.24 4.05
C GLU A 84 -3.11 -21.82 2.64
N GLY A 85 -1.88 -21.90 2.15
CA GLY A 85 -1.57 -22.50 0.86
C GLY A 85 -0.12 -22.28 0.44
N PRO A 86 0.47 -23.21 -0.34
CA PRO A 86 1.83 -23.04 -0.84
C PRO A 86 1.90 -21.81 -1.75
N ARG A 87 2.78 -20.86 -1.41
CA ARG A 87 3.00 -19.62 -2.17
C ARG A 87 1.70 -18.83 -2.43
N GLN A 88 0.73 -18.90 -1.52
CA GLN A 88 -0.59 -18.26 -1.67
C GLN A 88 -0.48 -16.77 -2.04
N ALA A 89 0.45 -16.04 -1.43
CA ALA A 89 0.70 -14.64 -1.74
C ALA A 89 1.14 -14.39 -3.20
N HIS A 90 1.92 -15.30 -3.80
CA HIS A 90 2.31 -15.21 -5.22
C HIS A 90 1.11 -15.45 -6.14
N VAL A 91 0.25 -16.41 -5.80
CA VAL A 91 -0.99 -16.69 -6.54
C VAL A 91 -1.89 -15.46 -6.52
N VAL A 92 -2.04 -14.83 -5.36
CA VAL A 92 -2.84 -13.61 -5.20
C VAL A 92 -2.24 -12.44 -5.95
N ALA A 93 -0.92 -12.24 -5.91
CA ALA A 93 -0.24 -11.19 -6.69
C ALA A 93 -0.49 -11.38 -8.20
N GLY A 94 -0.33 -12.60 -8.72
CA GLY A 94 -0.63 -12.92 -10.11
C GLY A 94 -2.10 -12.63 -10.48
N ALA A 95 -3.03 -13.06 -9.64
CA ALA A 95 -4.46 -12.82 -9.85
C ALA A 95 -4.83 -11.31 -9.80
N LEU A 96 -4.15 -10.51 -8.97
CA LEU A 96 -4.32 -9.04 -8.96
C LEU A 96 -3.82 -8.43 -10.28
N GLY A 97 -2.70 -8.93 -10.81
CA GLY A 97 -2.21 -8.57 -12.15
C GLY A 97 -3.21 -8.90 -13.26
N ASP A 98 -3.86 -10.07 -13.19
CA ASP A 98 -4.92 -10.45 -14.13
C ASP A 98 -6.13 -9.52 -14.04
N VAL A 99 -6.57 -9.16 -12.82
CA VAL A 99 -7.67 -8.19 -12.61
C VAL A 99 -7.32 -6.83 -13.20
N ARG A 100 -6.07 -6.36 -13.03
CA ARG A 100 -5.58 -5.12 -13.65
C ARG A 100 -5.71 -5.20 -15.16
N ASN A 101 -5.17 -6.24 -15.79
CA ASN A 101 -5.16 -6.41 -17.24
C ASN A 101 -6.57 -6.47 -17.82
N GLN A 102 -7.46 -7.25 -17.19
CA GLN A 102 -8.85 -7.35 -17.63
C GLN A 102 -9.58 -6.01 -17.46
N SER A 103 -9.34 -5.28 -16.37
CA SER A 103 -9.97 -3.97 -16.14
C SER A 103 -9.53 -2.93 -17.17
N ILE A 104 -8.30 -3.01 -17.68
CA ILE A 104 -7.83 -2.17 -18.80
C ILE A 104 -8.64 -2.48 -20.07
N LEU A 105 -8.80 -3.77 -20.40
CA LEU A 105 -9.57 -4.21 -21.57
C LEU A 105 -11.05 -3.80 -21.47
N ASP A 106 -11.61 -3.85 -20.25
CA ASP A 106 -12.98 -3.47 -19.95
C ASP A 106 -13.22 -1.94 -19.90
N GLY A 107 -12.18 -1.12 -20.04
CA GLY A 107 -12.30 0.34 -19.93
C GLY A 107 -12.61 0.83 -18.50
N LYS A 108 -12.11 0.12 -17.48
CA LYS A 108 -12.27 0.43 -16.04
C LYS A 108 -10.93 0.89 -15.42
N PRO A 109 -10.43 2.09 -15.76
CA PRO A 109 -9.11 2.55 -15.34
C PRO A 109 -8.96 2.69 -13.83
N ALA A 110 -10.03 3.03 -13.11
CA ALA A 110 -10.01 3.14 -11.65
C ALA A 110 -9.72 1.78 -10.99
N VAL A 111 -10.42 0.72 -11.43
CA VAL A 111 -10.21 -0.65 -10.93
C VAL A 111 -8.84 -1.16 -11.34
N ALA A 112 -8.39 -0.88 -12.57
CA ALA A 112 -7.06 -1.28 -13.03
C ALA A 112 -5.95 -0.69 -12.15
N ALA A 113 -6.00 0.61 -11.87
CA ALA A 113 -5.01 1.26 -11.00
C ALA A 113 -5.13 0.80 -9.53
N PHE A 114 -6.34 0.48 -9.06
CA PHE A 114 -6.53 -0.08 -7.73
C PHE A 114 -5.90 -1.47 -7.60
N ALA A 115 -6.11 -2.33 -8.58
CA ALA A 115 -5.52 -3.66 -8.65
C ALA A 115 -3.98 -3.60 -8.76
N ASP A 116 -3.44 -2.67 -9.52
CA ASP A 116 -1.99 -2.42 -9.63
C ASP A 116 -1.38 -2.08 -8.27
N GLY A 117 -1.99 -1.13 -7.54
CA GLY A 117 -1.50 -0.75 -6.21
C GLY A 117 -1.63 -1.86 -5.16
N ALA A 118 -2.69 -2.68 -5.24
CA ALA A 118 -2.82 -3.87 -4.40
C ALA A 118 -1.78 -4.95 -4.77
N SER A 119 -1.48 -5.12 -6.05
CA SER A 119 -0.44 -6.06 -6.54
C SER A 119 0.93 -5.68 -6.01
N ASP A 120 1.32 -4.41 -6.08
CA ASP A 120 2.59 -3.91 -5.55
C ASP A 120 2.80 -4.29 -4.07
N LEU A 121 1.77 -4.13 -3.23
CA LEU A 121 1.84 -4.51 -1.82
C LEU A 121 1.87 -6.03 -1.63
N CYS A 122 1.12 -6.76 -2.46
CA CYS A 122 1.04 -8.21 -2.40
C CYS A 122 2.34 -8.88 -2.84
N GLU A 123 3.04 -8.30 -3.82
CA GLU A 123 4.34 -8.75 -4.31
C GLU A 123 5.41 -8.65 -3.20
N VAL A 124 5.42 -7.55 -2.43
CA VAL A 124 6.34 -7.46 -1.27
C VAL A 124 5.99 -8.48 -0.20
N TRP A 125 4.70 -8.62 0.13
CA TRP A 125 4.26 -9.64 1.09
C TRP A 125 4.68 -11.05 0.64
N ALA A 126 4.48 -11.37 -0.64
CA ALA A 126 4.87 -12.64 -1.24
C ALA A 126 6.39 -12.86 -1.12
N ALA A 127 7.18 -11.89 -1.56
CA ALA A 127 8.64 -11.99 -1.58
C ALA A 127 9.23 -12.13 -0.17
N VAL A 128 8.73 -11.36 0.81
CA VAL A 128 9.21 -11.45 2.19
C VAL A 128 8.80 -12.77 2.85
N THR A 129 7.57 -13.24 2.64
CA THR A 129 7.10 -14.49 3.25
C THR A 129 7.68 -15.75 2.60
N THR A 130 8.14 -15.68 1.35
CA THR A 130 8.88 -16.77 0.69
C THR A 130 10.40 -16.62 0.75
N ASN A 131 10.92 -15.56 1.38
CA ASN A 131 12.34 -15.24 1.44
C ASN A 131 12.99 -15.10 0.03
N GLU A 132 12.25 -14.50 -0.90
CA GLU A 132 12.63 -14.21 -2.29
C GLU A 132 12.74 -12.70 -2.55
N ALA A 133 12.88 -11.89 -1.48
CA ALA A 133 12.99 -10.44 -1.59
C ALA A 133 14.25 -10.02 -2.38
N ASP A 134 14.07 -9.06 -3.28
CA ASP A 134 15.07 -8.54 -4.20
C ASP A 134 14.89 -7.03 -4.43
N ALA A 135 15.62 -6.47 -5.40
CA ALA A 135 15.52 -5.05 -5.72
C ALA A 135 14.18 -4.67 -6.36
N GLU A 136 13.51 -5.60 -7.04
CA GLU A 136 12.21 -5.34 -7.65
C GLU A 136 11.08 -5.39 -6.62
N THR A 137 11.27 -6.08 -5.51
CA THR A 137 10.28 -6.24 -4.42
C THR A 137 10.65 -5.39 -3.19
N GLU A 138 11.49 -4.37 -3.38
CA GLU A 138 11.89 -3.44 -2.33
C GLU A 138 10.69 -2.66 -1.78
N ALA A 139 10.51 -2.73 -0.45
CA ALA A 139 9.29 -2.30 0.24
C ALA A 139 8.95 -0.82 0.04
N TRP A 140 9.93 0.09 0.11
CA TRP A 140 9.70 1.51 -0.05
C TRP A 140 9.38 1.87 -1.51
N ALA A 141 10.12 1.32 -2.47
CA ALA A 141 9.85 1.49 -3.89
C ALA A 141 8.43 1.02 -4.25
N ARG A 142 8.03 -0.18 -3.78
CA ARG A 142 6.68 -0.70 -4.02
C ARG A 142 5.58 0.07 -3.32
N ALA A 143 5.81 0.52 -2.08
CA ALA A 143 4.87 1.41 -1.42
C ALA A 143 4.70 2.77 -2.13
N LYS A 144 5.75 3.28 -2.77
CA LYS A 144 5.69 4.49 -3.59
C LYS A 144 4.83 4.27 -4.83
N SER A 145 5.06 3.16 -5.54
CA SER A 145 4.26 2.77 -6.71
C SER A 145 2.80 2.54 -6.33
N ALA A 146 2.54 1.77 -5.27
CA ALA A 146 1.20 1.55 -4.72
C ALA A 146 0.50 2.86 -4.37
N SER A 147 1.19 3.78 -3.67
CA SER A 147 0.63 5.10 -3.34
C SER A 147 0.23 5.90 -4.59
N ALA A 148 1.05 5.86 -5.64
CA ALA A 148 0.76 6.55 -6.89
C ALA A 148 -0.41 5.92 -7.66
N ALA A 149 -0.46 4.58 -7.70
CA ALA A 149 -1.55 3.81 -8.30
C ALA A 149 -2.88 4.09 -7.58
N MET A 150 -2.88 4.11 -6.25
CA MET A 150 -4.05 4.40 -5.42
C MET A 150 -4.60 5.81 -5.64
N VAL A 151 -3.73 6.82 -5.74
CA VAL A 151 -4.13 8.18 -6.11
C VAL A 151 -4.75 8.20 -7.51
N THR A 152 -4.14 7.50 -8.46
CA THR A 152 -4.64 7.40 -9.84
C THR A 152 -6.01 6.74 -9.89
N ALA A 153 -6.22 5.67 -9.13
CA ALA A 153 -7.49 4.98 -9.04
C ALA A 153 -8.62 5.91 -8.55
N LEU A 154 -8.35 6.67 -7.48
CA LEU A 154 -9.33 7.60 -6.91
C LEU A 154 -9.66 8.77 -7.84
N LEU A 155 -8.66 9.31 -8.53
CA LEU A 155 -8.88 10.37 -9.52
C LEU A 155 -9.66 9.88 -10.73
N ALA A 156 -9.32 8.68 -11.24
CA ALA A 156 -10.02 8.06 -12.37
C ALA A 156 -11.48 7.79 -12.05
N GLN A 157 -11.78 7.28 -10.84
CA GLN A 157 -13.16 7.08 -10.38
C GLN A 157 -13.98 8.38 -10.40
N ARG A 158 -13.34 9.51 -10.05
CA ARG A 158 -13.99 10.82 -9.95
C ARG A 158 -14.02 11.59 -11.27
N GLY A 159 -13.39 11.08 -12.33
CA GLY A 159 -13.17 11.84 -13.55
C GLY A 159 -12.35 13.13 -13.32
N GLN A 160 -11.44 13.11 -12.34
CA GLN A 160 -10.63 14.27 -11.94
C GLN A 160 -9.22 14.21 -12.54
N ASP A 161 -8.59 15.38 -12.66
CA ASP A 161 -7.26 15.53 -13.23
C ASP A 161 -6.14 15.58 -12.16
N ALA A 162 -4.92 15.91 -12.61
CA ALA A 162 -3.74 15.94 -11.76
C ALA A 162 -3.79 17.03 -10.67
N GLN A 163 -4.62 18.07 -10.79
CA GLN A 163 -4.71 19.14 -9.79
C GLN A 163 -5.33 18.62 -8.48
N ALA A 164 -6.19 17.61 -8.56
CA ALA A 164 -6.82 16.98 -7.40
C ALA A 164 -5.92 15.95 -6.67
N LYS A 165 -4.67 15.72 -7.13
CA LYS A 165 -3.75 14.74 -6.52
C LYS A 165 -3.49 14.98 -5.03
N ALA A 166 -3.36 16.24 -4.61
CA ALA A 166 -3.09 16.58 -3.22
C ALA A 166 -4.26 16.17 -2.31
N ALA A 167 -5.49 16.52 -2.69
CA ALA A 167 -6.69 16.15 -1.94
C ALA A 167 -6.89 14.63 -1.89
N ALA A 168 -6.66 13.92 -3.01
CA ALA A 168 -6.72 12.46 -3.05
C ALA A 168 -5.71 11.81 -2.10
N ARG A 169 -4.48 12.34 -2.01
CA ARG A 169 -3.46 11.84 -1.06
C ARG A 169 -3.89 12.03 0.38
N VAL A 170 -4.39 13.22 0.74
CA VAL A 170 -4.87 13.49 2.11
C VAL A 170 -5.98 12.53 2.50
N GLU A 171 -6.93 12.31 1.61
CA GLU A 171 -8.04 11.35 1.84
C GLU A 171 -7.53 9.92 2.03
N LEU A 172 -6.69 9.42 1.14
CA LEU A 172 -6.12 8.08 1.23
C LEU A 172 -5.28 7.90 2.49
N THR A 173 -4.52 8.92 2.89
CA THR A 173 -3.79 8.96 4.17
C THR A 173 -4.74 8.89 5.36
N GLY A 174 -5.86 9.62 5.30
CA GLY A 174 -6.92 9.55 6.32
C GLY A 174 -7.51 8.14 6.44
N LEU A 175 -7.81 7.48 5.32
CA LEU A 175 -8.28 6.09 5.30
C LEU A 175 -7.24 5.14 5.90
N LEU A 176 -5.95 5.36 5.65
CA LEU A 176 -4.86 4.53 6.19
C LEU A 176 -4.77 4.66 7.72
N ARG A 177 -4.91 5.87 8.26
CA ARG A 177 -4.96 6.08 9.72
C ARG A 177 -6.18 5.41 10.35
N LEU A 178 -7.35 5.50 9.71
CA LEU A 178 -8.56 4.82 10.17
C LEU A 178 -8.41 3.30 10.16
N ALA A 179 -7.76 2.74 9.13
CA ALA A 179 -7.44 1.32 9.07
C ALA A 179 -6.54 0.91 10.24
N ARG A 180 -5.47 1.67 10.50
CA ARG A 180 -4.57 1.45 11.65
C ARG A 180 -5.31 1.46 12.98
N ALA A 181 -6.16 2.46 13.21
CA ALA A 181 -6.96 2.56 14.43
C ALA A 181 -7.92 1.36 14.59
N THR A 182 -8.55 0.92 13.49
CA THR A 182 -9.49 -0.22 13.48
C THR A 182 -8.80 -1.53 13.85
N VAL A 183 -7.59 -1.76 13.33
CA VAL A 183 -6.83 -2.96 13.63
C VAL A 183 -6.29 -2.93 15.07
N ALA A 184 -5.85 -1.77 15.55
CA ALA A 184 -5.34 -1.61 16.92
C ALA A 184 -6.40 -1.79 18.02
N SER A 185 -7.69 -1.68 17.69
CA SER A 185 -8.80 -1.87 18.64
C SER A 185 -9.35 -3.30 18.71
N ARG A 186 -8.77 -4.24 17.95
CA ARG A 186 -9.14 -5.66 17.96
C ARG A 186 -8.26 -6.43 18.92
#